data_AF-A0A6M0GFW6-F1
#
_entry.id   AF-A0A6M0GFW6-F1
#
_cell.length_a   1.000
_cell.length_b   1.000
_cell.length_c   1.000
_cell.angle_alpha   90.00
_cell.angle_beta   90.00
_cell.angle_gamma   90.00
#
_symmetry.space_group_name_H-M   'P 1'
#
loop_
_entity.id
_entity.type
_entity.pdbx_description
1 polymer ?
#
loop_
_entity_poly.entity_id
_entity_poly.type
_entity_poly.pdbx_seq_one_letter_code
_entity_poly.pdbx_strand_id
1 'polypeptide(L)'
;MRSNINPEKIEQLMEILSREARGPGSVYFTGGASALLIGWRTSTIDIDIRLDPEPPGIFQAISKLKQELNINIELASPQDFLPPLPGWRDRSVFIGKRGQVSFYHYDFTAQALSKLSRGYNRDLDDVRAMYTQGLFSVEGLRDCFEAITPELIRFPSLNPEILKSRVNAFIEQVS
;
A
#
# COMPACT_ATOMS: atom_id res chain seq x y z
N MET A 1 11.18 -3.41 -21.71
CA MET A 1 10.29 -2.63 -20.82
C MET A 1 9.20 -3.57 -20.33
N ARG A 2 8.88 -3.59 -19.04
CA ARG A 2 7.79 -4.46 -18.53
C ARG A 2 6.43 -3.89 -18.94
N SER A 3 5.42 -4.74 -18.98
CA SER A 3 4.08 -4.36 -19.42
C SER A 3 3.32 -3.62 -18.32
N ASN A 4 2.46 -2.65 -18.69
CA ASN A 4 1.57 -1.99 -17.74
C ASN A 4 0.66 -3.01 -17.04
N ILE A 5 0.34 -2.74 -15.78
CA ILE A 5 -0.53 -3.57 -14.96
C ILE A 5 -1.97 -3.06 -15.04
N ASN A 6 -2.91 -4.00 -15.16
CA ASN A 6 -4.36 -3.81 -15.11
C ASN A 6 -4.97 -4.71 -14.01
N PRO A 7 -6.25 -4.56 -13.65
CA PRO A 7 -6.88 -5.39 -12.63
C PRO A 7 -6.79 -6.90 -12.90
N GLU A 8 -6.92 -7.33 -14.17
CA GLU A 8 -6.86 -8.75 -14.53
C GLU A 8 -5.50 -9.38 -14.19
N LYS A 9 -4.40 -8.65 -14.34
CA LYS A 9 -3.07 -9.11 -13.94
C LYS A 9 -2.91 -9.22 -12.43
N ILE A 10 -3.61 -8.39 -11.66
CA ILE A 10 -3.58 -8.48 -10.19
C ILE A 10 -4.32 -9.73 -9.73
N GLU A 11 -5.48 -10.04 -10.34
CA GLU A 11 -6.19 -11.30 -10.09
C GLU A 11 -5.34 -12.52 -10.44
N GLN A 12 -4.71 -12.54 -11.62
CA GLN A 12 -3.80 -13.62 -12.02
C GLN A 12 -2.62 -13.78 -11.05
N LEU A 13 -2.06 -12.66 -10.58
CA LEU A 13 -1.01 -12.67 -9.58
C LEU A 13 -1.50 -13.28 -8.26
N MET A 14 -2.69 -12.94 -7.77
CA MET A 14 -3.24 -13.52 -6.54
C MET A 14 -3.42 -15.03 -6.65
N GLU A 15 -3.96 -15.51 -7.78
CA GLU A 15 -4.12 -16.94 -8.05
C GLU A 15 -2.76 -17.67 -8.04
N ILE A 16 -1.79 -17.17 -8.79
CA ILE A 16 -0.48 -17.84 -8.91
C ILE A 16 0.29 -17.78 -7.59
N LEU A 17 0.31 -16.64 -6.89
CA LEU A 17 0.96 -16.54 -5.58
C LEU A 17 0.39 -17.55 -4.60
N SER A 18 -0.95 -17.69 -4.57
CA SER A 18 -1.60 -18.62 -3.65
C SER A 18 -1.33 -20.09 -3.97
N ARG A 19 -1.21 -20.43 -5.26
CA ARG A 19 -0.91 -21.78 -5.73
C ARG A 19 0.52 -22.20 -5.44
N GLU A 20 1.46 -21.27 -5.58
CA GLU A 20 2.89 -21.54 -5.43
C GLU A 20 3.37 -21.38 -3.96
N ALA A 21 2.61 -20.65 -3.14
CA ALA A 21 2.86 -20.57 -1.69
C ALA A 21 2.70 -21.96 -1.03
N ARG A 22 3.59 -22.26 -0.09
CA ARG A 22 3.70 -23.56 0.59
C ARG A 22 3.08 -23.56 1.99
N GLY A 23 2.34 -22.51 2.34
CA GLY A 23 1.72 -22.38 3.65
C GLY A 23 0.90 -21.09 3.78
N PRO A 24 0.31 -20.87 4.96
CA PRO A 24 -0.51 -19.70 5.22
C PRO A 24 0.34 -18.42 5.33
N GLY A 25 -0.29 -17.29 5.00
CA GLY A 25 0.28 -15.96 5.20
C GLY A 25 -0.61 -14.89 4.58
N SER A 26 -0.14 -13.64 4.66
CA SER A 26 -0.88 -12.49 4.13
C SER A 26 -0.04 -11.67 3.17
N VAL A 27 -0.67 -11.23 2.10
CA VAL A 27 -0.12 -10.26 1.13
C VAL A 27 -0.95 -8.99 1.22
N TYR A 28 -0.30 -7.86 1.44
CA TYR A 28 -0.92 -6.54 1.48
C TYR A 28 -0.49 -5.75 0.26
N PHE A 29 -1.43 -5.44 -0.63
CA PHE A 29 -1.20 -4.52 -1.74
C PHE A 29 -1.18 -3.08 -1.24
N THR A 30 -0.30 -2.27 -1.81
CA THR A 30 -0.25 -0.83 -1.55
C THR A 30 -0.20 -0.06 -2.88
N GLY A 31 -0.34 1.25 -2.81
CA GLY A 31 -0.12 2.16 -3.93
C GLY A 31 -0.97 1.84 -5.15
N GLY A 32 -0.31 1.74 -6.30
CA GLY A 32 -0.97 1.56 -7.58
C GLY A 32 -1.81 0.29 -7.69
N ALA A 33 -1.43 -0.79 -7.00
CA ALA A 33 -2.22 -2.02 -7.02
C ALA A 33 -3.57 -1.84 -6.30
N SER A 34 -3.58 -1.19 -5.13
CA SER A 34 -4.82 -0.82 -4.45
C SER A 34 -5.67 0.13 -5.30
N ALA A 35 -5.01 1.09 -5.96
CA ALA A 35 -5.69 2.06 -6.83
C ALA A 35 -6.41 1.42 -8.02
N LEU A 36 -5.84 0.35 -8.59
CA LEU A 36 -6.45 -0.40 -9.68
C LEU A 36 -7.63 -1.24 -9.22
N LEU A 37 -7.47 -1.96 -8.11
CA LEU A 37 -8.51 -2.85 -7.58
C LEU A 37 -9.73 -2.07 -7.06
N ILE A 38 -9.53 -0.91 -6.45
CA ILE A 38 -10.62 -0.03 -6.01
C ILE A 38 -11.21 0.76 -7.19
N GLY A 39 -10.41 1.07 -8.21
CA GLY A 39 -10.89 1.61 -9.49
C GLY A 39 -10.71 3.11 -9.71
N TRP A 40 -9.84 3.81 -8.95
CA TRP A 40 -9.51 5.21 -9.26
C TRP A 40 -8.35 5.38 -10.24
N ARG A 41 -7.64 4.28 -10.55
CA ARG A 41 -6.65 4.24 -11.63
C ARG A 41 -7.01 3.17 -12.64
N THR A 42 -6.52 3.35 -13.86
CA THR A 42 -6.66 2.37 -14.96
C THR A 42 -5.34 1.65 -15.27
N SER A 43 -4.19 2.17 -14.82
CA SER A 43 -2.91 1.46 -14.90
C SER A 43 -1.91 1.85 -13.79
N THR A 44 -0.96 0.94 -13.53
CA THR A 44 0.26 1.20 -12.73
C THR A 44 1.49 0.52 -13.35
N ILE A 45 2.69 0.94 -12.94
CA ILE A 45 3.97 0.47 -13.45
C ILE A 45 4.47 -0.75 -12.66
N ASP A 46 4.20 -0.75 -11.36
CA ASP A 46 4.66 -1.70 -10.35
C ASP A 46 3.53 -2.14 -9.42
N ILE A 47 3.70 -3.33 -8.84
CA ILE A 47 2.86 -3.88 -7.78
C ILE A 47 3.70 -3.91 -6.52
N ASP A 48 3.42 -2.98 -5.62
CA ASP A 48 4.03 -2.91 -4.31
C ASP A 48 3.28 -3.82 -3.33
N ILE A 49 4.01 -4.67 -2.61
CA ILE A 49 3.43 -5.58 -1.61
C ILE A 49 4.22 -5.60 -0.31
N ARG A 50 3.48 -5.86 0.78
CA ARG A 50 4.02 -6.32 2.05
C ARG A 50 3.57 -7.75 2.34
N LEU A 51 4.43 -8.55 2.97
CA LEU A 51 4.16 -9.93 3.38
C LEU A 51 4.18 -10.01 4.92
N ASP A 52 3.06 -10.37 5.56
CA ASP A 52 2.96 -10.29 7.03
C ASP A 52 1.75 -11.05 7.65
N PRO A 53 1.89 -12.29 8.15
CA PRO A 53 3.10 -13.09 8.10
C PRO A 53 3.42 -13.51 6.67
N GLU A 54 4.71 -13.67 6.39
CA GLU A 54 5.20 -14.09 5.09
C GLU A 54 4.77 -15.53 4.77
N PRO A 55 4.03 -15.78 3.66
CA PRO A 55 3.72 -17.14 3.25
C PRO A 55 5.01 -17.91 2.89
N PRO A 56 5.22 -19.14 3.40
CA PRO A 56 6.37 -19.95 3.01
C PRO A 56 6.47 -20.14 1.49
N GLY A 57 7.66 -19.96 0.91
CA GLY A 57 7.89 -20.16 -0.53
C GLY A 57 7.43 -19.02 -1.44
N ILE A 58 6.91 -17.92 -0.88
CA ILE A 58 6.36 -16.79 -1.65
C ILE A 58 7.41 -16.08 -2.51
N PHE A 59 8.67 -16.00 -2.08
CA PHE A 59 9.71 -15.31 -2.86
C PHE A 59 10.06 -16.07 -4.15
N GLN A 60 10.08 -17.40 -4.12
CA GLN A 60 10.25 -18.21 -5.33
C GLN A 60 9.09 -17.98 -6.30
N ALA A 61 7.86 -17.90 -5.77
CA ALA A 61 6.67 -17.57 -6.56
C ALA A 61 6.78 -16.17 -7.20
N ILE A 62 7.16 -15.15 -6.43
CA ILE A 62 7.36 -13.78 -6.92
C ILE A 62 8.43 -13.74 -8.03
N SER A 63 9.56 -14.42 -7.84
CA SER A 63 10.65 -14.44 -8.83
C SER A 63 10.19 -15.02 -10.17
N LYS A 64 9.41 -16.11 -10.14
CA LYS A 64 8.82 -16.74 -11.33
C LYS A 64 7.77 -15.83 -11.98
N LEU A 65 6.86 -15.27 -11.17
CA LEU A 65 5.77 -14.41 -11.61
C LEU A 65 6.22 -13.13 -12.34
N LYS A 66 7.28 -12.48 -11.84
CA LYS A 66 7.84 -11.28 -12.50
C LYS A 66 8.23 -11.56 -13.95
N GLN A 67 8.66 -12.79 -14.25
CA GLN A 67 9.01 -13.23 -15.60
C GLN A 67 7.78 -13.65 -16.39
N GLU A 68 6.93 -14.51 -15.83
CA GLU A 68 5.76 -15.08 -16.54
C GLU A 68 4.72 -14.02 -16.93
N LEU A 69 4.42 -13.06 -16.04
CA LEU A 69 3.45 -12.01 -16.31
C LEU A 69 4.08 -10.73 -16.89
N ASN A 70 5.41 -10.69 -17.01
CA ASN A 70 6.18 -9.51 -17.45
C ASN A 70 5.76 -8.21 -16.70
N ILE A 71 5.75 -8.28 -15.37
CA ILE A 71 5.34 -7.22 -14.44
C ILE A 71 6.44 -6.86 -13.45
N ASN A 72 6.41 -5.64 -12.89
CA ASN A 72 7.22 -5.25 -11.74
C ASN A 72 6.48 -5.57 -10.44
N ILE A 73 7.16 -6.27 -9.54
CA ILE A 73 6.72 -6.49 -8.15
C ILE A 73 7.85 -5.99 -7.26
N GLU A 74 7.52 -5.13 -6.31
CA GLU A 74 8.43 -4.55 -5.33
C GLU A 74 7.96 -4.88 -3.91
N LEU A 75 8.93 -5.21 -3.05
CA LEU A 75 8.69 -5.43 -1.62
C LEU A 75 8.77 -4.07 -0.93
N ALA A 76 7.76 -3.24 -1.14
CA ALA A 76 7.68 -1.89 -0.65
C ALA A 76 6.30 -1.65 -0.01
N SER A 77 6.31 -0.92 1.09
CA SER A 77 5.14 -0.64 1.92
C SER A 77 5.25 0.75 2.54
N PRO A 78 4.15 1.31 3.07
CA PRO A 78 4.22 2.57 3.81
C PRO A 78 5.25 2.57 4.95
N GLN A 79 5.54 1.40 5.55
CA GLN A 79 6.48 1.25 6.67
C GLN A 79 7.94 1.45 6.26
N ASP A 80 8.26 1.40 4.96
CA ASP A 80 9.60 1.65 4.45
C ASP A 80 9.90 3.16 4.37
N PHE A 81 8.88 4.00 4.53
CA PHE A 81 8.96 5.46 4.44
C PHE A 81 8.48 6.19 5.70
N LEU A 82 7.77 5.49 6.60
CA LEU A 82 7.19 6.00 7.84
C LEU A 82 7.23 4.95 8.94
N PRO A 83 7.20 5.34 10.22
CA PRO A 83 6.92 4.40 11.30
C PRO A 83 5.61 3.63 11.04
N PRO A 84 5.53 2.32 11.38
CA PRO A 84 4.30 1.57 11.24
C PRO A 84 3.20 2.19 12.10
N LEU A 85 2.06 2.50 11.48
CA LEU A 85 0.92 3.02 12.23
C LEU A 85 0.42 1.96 13.23
N PRO A 86 0.18 2.31 14.51
CA PRO A 86 -0.46 1.40 15.45
C PRO A 86 -1.78 0.87 14.88
N GLY A 87 -2.03 -0.44 14.92
CA GLY A 87 -3.25 -1.06 14.41
C GLY A 87 -3.39 -1.13 12.87
N TRP A 88 -2.31 -0.91 12.10
CA TRP A 88 -2.39 -0.95 10.63
C TRP A 88 -2.91 -2.29 10.08
N ARG A 89 -2.63 -3.43 10.75
CA ARG A 89 -3.14 -4.74 10.32
C ARG A 89 -4.66 -4.81 10.42
N ASP A 90 -5.21 -4.31 11.52
CA ASP A 90 -6.66 -4.33 11.77
C ASP A 90 -7.41 -3.38 10.84
N ARG A 91 -6.77 -2.26 10.45
CA ARG A 91 -7.31 -1.31 9.46
C ARG A 91 -7.09 -1.73 8.00
N SER A 92 -6.31 -2.77 7.73
CA SER A 92 -6.08 -3.25 6.37
C SER A 92 -7.34 -3.94 5.83
N VAL A 93 -7.78 -3.56 4.63
CA VAL A 93 -9.08 -3.99 4.08
C VAL A 93 -8.93 -5.33 3.38
N PHE A 94 -9.71 -6.32 3.77
CA PHE A 94 -9.68 -7.65 3.15
C PHE A 94 -10.18 -7.61 1.71
N ILE A 95 -9.40 -8.22 0.80
CA ILE A 95 -9.76 -8.39 -0.62
C ILE A 95 -10.36 -9.77 -0.82
N GLY A 96 -9.68 -10.80 -0.31
CA GLY A 96 -10.07 -12.18 -0.54
C GLY A 96 -9.02 -13.16 -0.04
N LYS A 97 -9.40 -14.44 -0.01
CA LYS A 97 -8.50 -15.55 0.30
C LYS A 97 -8.45 -16.49 -0.89
N ARG A 98 -7.25 -16.92 -1.27
CA ARG A 98 -7.02 -17.98 -2.26
C ARG A 98 -6.13 -19.03 -1.63
N GLY A 99 -6.57 -20.28 -1.63
CA GLY A 99 -5.90 -21.35 -0.89
C GLY A 99 -5.65 -20.96 0.58
N GLN A 100 -4.38 -20.91 0.99
CA GLN A 100 -3.96 -20.55 2.34
C GLN A 100 -3.51 -19.09 2.48
N VAL A 101 -3.49 -18.32 1.40
CA VAL A 101 -3.00 -16.93 1.39
C VAL A 101 -4.16 -15.94 1.42
N SER A 102 -4.11 -15.01 2.35
CA SER A 102 -5.06 -13.90 2.45
C SER A 102 -4.50 -12.65 1.78
N PHE A 103 -5.34 -11.92 1.06
CA PHE A 103 -4.98 -10.69 0.36
C PHE A 103 -5.73 -9.50 0.95
N TYR A 104 -5.02 -8.39 1.12
CA TYR A 104 -5.54 -7.16 1.72
C TYR A 104 -5.08 -5.95 0.93
N HIS A 105 -5.84 -4.86 1.00
CA HIS A 105 -5.29 -3.52 0.87
C HIS A 105 -4.59 -3.17 2.17
N TYR A 106 -3.34 -2.71 2.09
CA TYR A 106 -2.65 -2.12 3.22
C TYR A 106 -3.44 -0.91 3.73
N ASP A 107 -3.50 -0.70 5.05
CA ASP A 107 -4.14 0.46 5.71
C ASP A 107 -4.05 1.77 4.90
N PHE A 108 -5.19 2.24 4.42
CA PHE A 108 -5.27 3.42 3.56
C PHE A 108 -4.83 4.71 4.27
N THR A 109 -4.93 4.78 5.59
CA THR A 109 -4.41 5.92 6.37
C THR A 109 -2.89 5.97 6.30
N ALA A 110 -2.23 4.81 6.42
CA ALA A 110 -0.78 4.71 6.27
C ALA A 110 -0.34 4.99 4.82
N GLN A 111 -1.11 4.48 3.84
CA GLN A 111 -0.85 4.80 2.43
C GLN A 111 -0.96 6.30 2.17
N ALA A 112 -1.94 6.98 2.77
CA ALA A 112 -2.13 8.42 2.64
C ALA A 112 -0.97 9.21 3.28
N LEU A 113 -0.59 8.89 4.51
CA LEU A 113 0.54 9.55 5.18
C LEU A 113 1.86 9.34 4.42
N SER A 114 2.12 8.13 3.92
CA SER A 114 3.34 7.83 3.16
C SER A 114 3.41 8.64 1.87
N LYS A 115 2.25 8.80 1.19
CA LYS A 115 2.11 9.64 0.00
C LYS A 115 2.30 11.12 0.31
N LEU A 116 1.72 11.64 1.39
CA LEU A 116 1.92 13.02 1.82
C LEU A 116 3.39 13.28 2.20
N SER A 117 4.07 12.31 2.81
CA SER A 117 5.49 12.40 3.14
C SER A 117 6.38 12.58 1.90
N ARG A 118 6.12 11.82 0.82
CA ARG A 118 6.84 11.96 -0.45
C ARG A 118 6.41 13.21 -1.22
N GLY A 119 5.10 13.42 -1.36
CA GLY A 119 4.50 14.64 -1.87
C GLY A 119 4.63 14.87 -3.38
N TYR A 120 4.79 13.81 -4.17
CA TYR A 120 4.71 13.93 -5.63
C TYR A 120 3.28 14.30 -6.07
N ASN A 121 3.11 14.98 -7.23
CA ASN A 121 1.77 15.36 -7.70
C ASN A 121 0.80 14.16 -7.75
N ARG A 122 1.28 13.03 -8.27
CA ARG A 122 0.50 11.78 -8.35
C ARG A 122 0.16 11.20 -6.97
N ASP A 123 1.00 11.43 -5.96
CA ASP A 123 0.73 11.02 -4.58
C ASP A 123 -0.42 11.84 -4.01
N LEU A 124 -0.44 13.16 -4.25
CA LEU A 124 -1.52 14.03 -3.77
C LEU A 124 -2.87 13.69 -4.42
N ASP A 125 -2.87 13.36 -5.72
CA ASP A 125 -4.07 12.92 -6.43
C ASP A 125 -4.61 11.59 -5.87
N ASP A 126 -3.71 10.65 -5.55
CA ASP A 126 -4.11 9.41 -4.88
C ASP A 126 -4.71 9.65 -3.50
N VAL A 127 -4.11 10.54 -2.69
CA VAL A 127 -4.62 10.87 -1.35
C VAL A 127 -6.04 11.44 -1.45
N ARG A 128 -6.28 12.35 -2.40
CA ARG A 128 -7.63 12.87 -2.66
C ARG A 128 -8.58 11.77 -3.12
N ALA A 129 -8.17 10.91 -4.04
CA ALA A 129 -9.01 9.81 -4.52
C ALA A 129 -9.39 8.83 -3.41
N MET A 130 -8.44 8.48 -2.53
CA MET A 130 -8.69 7.63 -1.36
C MET A 130 -9.68 8.29 -0.39
N TYR A 131 -9.56 9.60 -0.16
CA TYR A 131 -10.47 10.35 0.71
C TYR A 131 -11.88 10.46 0.12
N THR A 132 -12.01 10.84 -1.15
CA THR A 132 -13.31 10.93 -1.84
C THR A 132 -14.09 9.61 -1.83
N GLN A 133 -13.38 8.48 -1.79
CA GLN A 133 -13.98 7.14 -1.69
C GLN A 133 -14.20 6.67 -0.24
N GLY A 134 -13.92 7.50 0.76
CA GLY A 134 -14.12 7.16 2.17
C GLY A 134 -13.20 6.06 2.68
N LEU A 135 -12.03 5.85 2.05
CA LEU A 135 -11.09 4.78 2.42
C LEU A 135 -10.31 5.10 3.72
N PHE A 136 -10.27 6.36 4.11
CA PHE A 136 -9.78 6.85 5.40
C PHE A 136 -10.52 8.14 5.77
N SER A 137 -10.43 8.58 7.03
CA SER A 137 -11.03 9.84 7.49
C SER A 137 -9.98 10.88 7.91
N VAL A 138 -10.38 12.15 7.97
CA VAL A 138 -9.52 13.26 8.44
C VAL A 138 -9.08 13.03 9.89
N GLU A 139 -10.00 12.57 10.75
CA GLU A 139 -9.72 12.25 12.14
C GLU A 139 -8.70 11.11 12.23
N GLY A 140 -8.91 10.02 11.49
CA GLY A 140 -7.98 8.89 11.45
C GLY A 140 -6.59 9.28 10.94
N LEU A 141 -6.52 10.16 9.94
CA LEU A 141 -5.25 10.70 9.43
C LEU A 141 -4.51 11.50 10.50
N ARG A 142 -5.23 12.39 11.21
CA ARG A 142 -4.67 13.22 12.28
C ARG A 142 -4.17 12.37 13.45
N ASP A 143 -5.01 11.48 13.96
CA ASP A 143 -4.70 10.62 15.10
C ASP A 143 -3.49 9.73 14.79
N CYS A 144 -3.44 9.15 13.59
CA CYS A 144 -2.31 8.33 13.17
C CYS A 144 -1.02 9.14 13.00
N PHE A 145 -1.10 10.36 12.46
CA PHE A 145 0.05 11.23 12.33
C PHE A 145 0.62 11.62 13.71
N GLU A 146 -0.24 12.00 14.65
CA GLU A 146 0.15 12.29 16.03
C GLU A 146 0.80 11.06 16.70
N ALA A 147 0.21 9.87 16.53
CA ALA A 147 0.71 8.63 17.11
C ALA A 147 2.13 8.26 16.65
N ILE A 148 2.50 8.57 15.39
CA ILE A 148 3.84 8.27 14.87
C ILE A 148 4.85 9.40 15.04
N THR A 149 4.41 10.60 15.42
CA THR A 149 5.27 11.79 15.52
C THR A 149 6.53 11.55 16.37
N PRO A 150 6.47 10.93 17.55
CA PRO A 150 7.66 10.65 18.36
C PRO A 150 8.68 9.72 17.68
N GLU A 151 8.21 8.85 16.77
CA GLU A 151 9.01 7.84 16.10
C GLU A 151 9.64 8.35 14.79
N LEU A 152 9.21 9.52 14.28
CA LEU A 152 9.72 10.09 13.02
C LEU A 152 11.23 10.36 13.06
N ILE A 153 11.81 10.60 14.24
CA ILE A 153 13.26 10.80 14.42
C ILE A 153 14.08 9.57 13.98
N ARG A 154 13.47 8.38 13.92
CA ARG A 154 14.12 7.14 13.45
C ARG A 154 14.16 7.03 11.93
N PHE A 155 13.53 7.96 11.20
CA PHE A 155 13.43 7.99 9.75
C PHE A 155 14.21 9.20 9.20
N PRO A 156 15.55 9.09 9.05
CA PRO A 156 16.40 10.25 8.72
C PRO A 156 16.16 10.84 7.33
N SER A 157 15.58 10.06 6.40
CA SER A 157 15.17 10.54 5.07
C SER A 157 13.89 11.37 5.09
N LEU A 158 13.16 11.38 6.22
CA LEU A 158 11.90 12.09 6.38
C LEU A 158 12.13 13.44 7.05
N ASN A 159 11.45 14.47 6.55
CA ASN A 159 11.39 15.77 7.21
C ASN A 159 10.04 15.91 7.93
N PRO A 160 10.01 15.88 9.28
CA PRO A 160 8.77 15.91 10.05
C PRO A 160 7.94 17.17 9.83
N GLU A 161 8.58 18.33 9.67
CA GLU A 161 7.89 19.60 9.47
C GLU A 161 7.24 19.69 8.08
N ILE A 162 7.89 19.15 7.06
CA ILE A 162 7.31 19.06 5.71
C ILE A 162 6.09 18.12 5.73
N LEU A 163 6.20 16.96 6.38
CA LEU A 163 5.06 16.04 6.51
C LEU A 163 3.90 16.71 7.26
N LYS A 164 4.18 17.33 8.42
CA LYS A 164 3.19 18.06 9.22
C LYS A 164 2.46 19.13 8.40
N SER A 165 3.22 19.95 7.67
CA SER A 165 2.67 21.00 6.81
C SER A 165 1.73 20.43 5.74
N ARG A 166 2.12 19.33 5.09
CA ARG A 166 1.30 18.67 4.06
C ARG A 166 0.06 17.99 4.62
N VAL A 167 0.14 17.38 5.80
CA VAL A 167 -1.02 16.81 6.50
C VAL A 167 -2.02 17.92 6.83
N ASN A 168 -1.56 19.02 7.44
CA ASN A 168 -2.42 20.16 7.76
C ASN A 168 -3.06 20.77 6.51
N ALA A 169 -2.26 21.01 5.47
CA ALA A 169 -2.76 21.55 4.21
C ALA A 169 -3.79 20.63 3.53
N PHE A 170 -3.60 19.31 3.61
CA PHE A 170 -4.59 18.36 3.09
C PHE A 170 -5.90 18.44 3.90
N ILE A 171 -5.81 18.43 5.23
CA ILE A 171 -6.98 18.53 6.11
C ILE A 171 -7.76 19.82 5.85
N GLU A 172 -7.08 20.96 5.76
CA GLU A 172 -7.69 22.26 5.45
C GLU A 172 -8.38 22.30 4.09
N GLN A 173 -7.88 21.55 3.09
CA GLN A 173 -8.47 21.49 1.75
C GLN A 173 -9.76 20.67 1.69
N VAL A 174 -9.95 19.73 2.62
CA VAL A 174 -11.05 18.75 2.58
C VAL A 174 -12.05 18.89 3.72
N SER A 175 -11.81 19.84 4.64
CA SER A 175 -12.73 20.27 5.70
C SER A 175 -13.71 21.31 5.17
#